data_AF-A0A6L9IQI3-F1
#
_entry.id   AF-A0A6L9IQI3-F1
#
_cell.length_a   1.000
_cell.length_b   1.000
_cell.length_c   1.000
_cell.angle_alpha   90.00
_cell.angle_beta   90.00
_cell.angle_gamma   90.00
#
_symmetry.space_group_name_H-M   'P 1'
#
loop_
_entity.id
_entity.type
_entity.pdbx_description
1 polymer ?
#
loop_
_entity_poly.entity_id
_entity_poly.type
_entity_poly.pdbx_seq_one_letter_code
_entity_poly.pdbx_strand_id
1 'polypeptide(L)' 'MNEEVDLLRQSGFDGVIGKPINVAAFPGLIVRVVQGETIWHISQA' A
#
# COMPACT_ATOMS: atom_id res chain seq x y z
N MET A 1 12.21 5.39 7.88
CA MET A 1 12.05 4.89 6.50
C MET A 1 12.02 3.37 6.61
N ASN A 2 10.93 2.70 6.23
CA ASN A 2 10.79 1.26 6.44
C ASN A 2 11.56 0.55 5.32
N GLU A 3 12.73 -0.04 5.61
CA GLU A 3 13.65 -0.59 4.60
C GLU A 3 12.98 -1.60 3.66
N GLU A 4 12.01 -2.36 4.16
CA GLU A 4 11.20 -3.29 3.36
C GLU A 4 10.38 -2.61 2.26
N VAL A 5 9.88 -1.40 2.50
CA VAL A 5 9.08 -0.66 1.52
C VAL A 5 9.96 -0.20 0.36
N ASP A 6 11.20 0.17 0.66
CA ASP A 6 12.17 0.57 -0.36
C ASP A 6 12.65 -0.64 -1.18
N LEU A 7 12.77 -1.82 -0.57
CA LEU A 7 13.00 -3.07 -1.29
C LEU A 7 11.84 -3.45 -2.21
N LEU A 8 10.60 -3.27 -1.76
CA LEU A 8 9.41 -3.52 -2.58
C LEU A 8 9.34 -2.55 -3.77
N ARG A 9 9.64 -1.26 -3.57
CA ARG A 9 9.76 -0.29 -4.67
C ARG A 9 10.81 -0.71 -5.69
N GLN A 10 12.00 -1.07 -5.22
CA GLN A 10 13.11 -1.50 -6.08
C GLN A 10 12.79 -2.79 -6.84
N SER A 11 11.95 -3.65 -6.27
CA SER A 11 11.49 -4.89 -6.90
C SER A 11 10.37 -4.69 -7.93
N GLY A 12 9.91 -3.45 -8.12
CA GLY A 12 8.88 -3.10 -9.11
C GLY A 12 7.44 -3.23 -8.61
N PHE A 13 7.21 -3.23 -7.30
CA PHE A 13 5.85 -3.15 -6.77
C PHE A 13 5.30 -1.72 -6.91
N ASP A 14 4.08 -1.60 -7.43
CA ASP A 14 3.35 -0.33 -7.52
C ASP A 14 2.63 0.05 -6.22
N GLY A 15 2.68 -0.81 -5.19
CA GLY A 15 2.09 -0.47 -3.91
C GLY A 15 2.06 -1.58 -2.87
N VAL A 16 1.70 -1.18 -1.65
CA VAL A 16 1.54 -2.01 -0.45
C VAL A 16 0.36 -1.49 0.35
N ILE A 17 -0.46 -2.42 0.86
CA ILE A 17 -1.45 -2.16 1.91
C ILE A 17 -1.03 -2.98 3.13
N GLY A 18 -0.50 -2.29 4.14
CA GLY A 18 -0.05 -2.88 5.40
C GLY A 18 -1.22 -3.25 6.31
N LYS A 19 -1.04 -4.33 7.09
CA LYS A 19 -1.97 -4.76 8.14
C LYS A 19 -1.63 -4.07 9.47
N PRO A 20 -2.61 -3.93 10.41
CA PRO A 20 -4.01 -4.28 10.27
C PRO A 20 -4.73 -3.36 9.28
N ILE A 21 -5.72 -3.92 8.57
CA ILE A 21 -6.45 -3.18 7.54
C ILE A 21 -7.44 -2.23 8.20
N ASN A 22 -7.35 -0.94 7.89
CA ASN A 22 -8.39 0.02 8.24
C ASN A 22 -9.63 -0.22 7.36
N VAL A 23 -10.66 -0.84 7.92
CA VAL A 23 -11.90 -1.21 7.21
C VAL A 23 -12.65 -0.01 6.61
N ALA A 24 -12.50 1.18 7.18
CA ALA A 24 -13.12 2.39 6.64
C ALA A 24 -12.38 2.92 5.40
N ALA A 25 -11.05 2.77 5.36
CA ALA A 25 -10.22 3.23 4.25
C ALA A 25 -10.08 2.18 3.12
N PHE A 26 -10.19 0.89 3.46
CA PHE A 26 -9.90 -0.21 2.55
C PHE A 26 -10.69 -0.20 1.23
N PRO A 27 -12.02 0.06 1.21
CA PRO A 27 -12.75 0.14 -0.05
C PRO A 27 -12.19 1.20 -1.00
N GLY A 28 -11.81 2.37 -0.46
CA GLY A 28 -11.18 3.43 -1.25
C GLY A 28 -9.80 3.04 -1.77
N LEU A 29 -9.01 2.30 -0.99
CA LEU A 29 -7.72 1.79 -1.45
C LEU A 29 -7.89 0.81 -2.61
N ILE A 30 -8.90 -0.06 -2.58
CA ILE A 30 -9.17 -1.00 -3.68
C ILE A 30 -9.58 -0.28 -4.98
N VAL A 31 -10.42 0.75 -4.89
CA VAL A 31 -10.80 1.55 -6.08
C VAL A 31 -9.55 2.12 -6.75
N ARG A 32 -8.62 2.65 -5.96
CA ARG A 32 -7.35 3.21 -6.46
C ARG A 32 -6.46 2.14 -7.10
N VAL A 33 -6.41 0.91 -6.55
CA VAL A 33 -5.69 -0.22 -7.16
C VAL A 33 -6.25 -0.51 -8.56
N VAL A 34 -7.57 -0.58 -8.69
CA VAL A 34 -8.24 -0.86 -9.97
C VAL A 34 -7.99 0.24 -11.00
N GLN A 35 -7.78 1.48 -10.56
CA GLN A 35 -7.44 2.62 -11.42
C GLN A 35 -5.96 2.65 -11.84
N GLY A 36 -5.15 1.70 -11.36
CA GLY A 36 -3.71 1.66 -11.64
C GLY A 36 -2.90 2.68 -10.85
N GLU A 37 -3.43 3.17 -9.73
CA GLU A 37 -2.69 4.11 -8.89
C GLU A 37 -1.60 3.42 -8.07
N THR A 38 -0.49 4.13 -7.87
CA THR A 38 0.55 3.75 -6.92
C THR A 38 0.10 3.99 -5.49
N ILE A 39 0.10 2.97 -4.63
CA ILE A 39 -0.46 3.05 -3.27
C ILE A 39 0.54 2.55 -2.23
N TRP A 40 1.01 3.42 -1.33
CA TRP A 40 1.84 3.02 -0.20
C TRP A 40 1.12 3.32 1.11
N HIS A 41 0.22 2.41 1.50
CA HIS A 41 -0.56 2.54 2.73
C HIS A 41 0.01 1.63 3.80
N ILE A 42 0.92 2.14 4.61
CA ILE A 42 1.57 1.37 5.67
C ILE A 42 0.94 1.80 6.99
N SER A 43 0.21 0.90 7.63
CA SER A 43 -0.21 1.11 9.02
C SER A 43 1.05 1.08 9.88
N GLN A 44 1.41 2.20 10.51
CA GLN A 44 2.36 2.17 11.61
C GLN A 44 1.61 1.53 12.79
N ALA A 45 2.07 0.35 13.21
CA ALA A 45 1.68 -0.21 14.49
C ALA A 45 2.38 0.53 15.62
#